data_AF-A0A7X9AD79-F1
#
_entry.id   AF-A0A7X9AD79-F1
#
_cell.length_a   1.000
_cell.length_b   1.000
_cell.length_c   1.000
_cell.angle_alpha   90.00
_cell.angle_beta   90.00
_cell.angle_gamma   90.00
#
_symmetry.space_group_name_H-M   'P 1'
#
loop_
_entity.id
_entity.type
_entity.pdbx_description
1 polymer ?
#
loop_
_entity_poly.entity_id
_entity_poly.type
_entity_poly.pdbx_seq_one_letter_code
_entity_poly.pdbx_strand_id
1 'polypeptide(L)'
;MNAYEIPNLRFSLPAGEDIARRRFVSVNSSSEGVIATTAGSAIGVSMNEAADGEVLDIADGIVVVEAGGAITAGSDVEVGANGKAVAKTTGIGVGVAITGATAAGQLVAVKLVSVSNANGTNGTDGAATQTIIYTAADLDAGVDLADIPIGAVVGAGTITAVTIISLGAADGVDEANESAFVLKVGTTTKATETFNADTTFPASGAAAALTVAEDASVAAGDVLLLNVTNGDTVNLPSFMVQVVVTLD
;
A
#
# COMPACT_ATOMS: atom_id res chain seq x y z
N MET A 1 -11.76 -28.27 -23.47
CA MET A 1 -10.50 -28.43 -22.71
C MET A 1 -9.39 -28.04 -23.67
N ASN A 2 -9.06 -26.74 -23.77
CA ASN A 2 -8.27 -26.19 -24.88
C ASN A 2 -7.02 -25.41 -24.38
N ALA A 3 -6.47 -25.83 -23.25
CA ALA A 3 -5.21 -25.31 -22.74
C ALA A 3 -4.29 -26.50 -22.47
N TYR A 4 -3.13 -26.49 -23.11
CA TYR A 4 -2.08 -27.50 -22.93
C TYR A 4 -0.95 -26.89 -22.10
N GLU A 5 -0.45 -27.67 -21.14
CA GLU A 5 0.72 -27.35 -20.32
C GLU A 5 1.92 -27.01 -21.21
N ILE A 6 2.76 -26.05 -20.80
CA ILE A 6 4.00 -25.73 -21.50
C ILE A 6 5.07 -26.76 -21.07
N PRO A 7 5.60 -27.59 -21.98
CA PRO A 7 6.66 -28.53 -21.63
C PRO A 7 7.90 -27.79 -21.10
N ASN A 8 8.58 -28.35 -20.10
CA ASN A 8 9.83 -27.87 -19.47
C ASN A 8 9.73 -26.76 -18.42
N LEU A 9 8.56 -26.40 -17.90
CA LEU A 9 8.43 -25.65 -16.64
C LEU A 9 8.08 -26.57 -15.47
N ARG A 10 8.90 -27.60 -15.24
CA ARG A 10 8.78 -28.48 -14.06
C ARG A 10 10.07 -28.49 -13.27
N PHE A 11 9.93 -28.42 -11.96
CA PHE A 11 11.02 -28.54 -11.00
C PHE A 11 10.52 -29.39 -9.82
N SER A 12 11.43 -29.87 -8.99
CA SER A 12 11.08 -30.71 -7.85
C SER A 12 11.70 -30.21 -6.54
N LEU A 13 11.00 -30.47 -5.45
CA LEU A 13 11.41 -30.19 -4.07
C LEU A 13 11.01 -31.39 -3.19
N PRO A 14 11.63 -31.61 -2.03
CA PRO A 14 11.05 -32.47 -1.00
C PRO A 14 9.72 -31.89 -0.52
N ALA A 15 8.70 -32.73 -0.35
CA ALA A 15 7.46 -32.35 0.32
C ALA A 15 7.71 -32.20 1.83
N GLY A 16 7.19 -31.13 2.45
CA GLY A 16 7.23 -30.92 3.91
C GLY A 16 5.93 -31.30 4.63
N GLU A 17 4.97 -31.86 3.90
CA GLU A 17 3.69 -32.40 4.38
C GLU A 17 3.05 -33.30 3.31
N ASP A 18 1.92 -33.92 3.63
CA ASP A 18 1.14 -34.68 2.65
C ASP A 18 0.45 -33.75 1.64
N ILE A 19 0.88 -33.82 0.38
CA ILE A 19 0.41 -32.95 -0.69
C ILE A 19 -0.33 -33.77 -1.74
N ALA A 20 -1.63 -33.52 -1.84
CA ALA A 20 -2.46 -34.07 -2.91
C ALA A 20 -2.09 -33.42 -4.26
N ARG A 21 -2.36 -34.14 -5.35
CA ARG A 21 -2.15 -33.63 -6.72
C ARG A 21 -3.03 -32.39 -7.00
N ARG A 22 -2.58 -31.49 -7.89
CA ARG A 22 -3.32 -30.29 -8.34
C ARG A 22 -3.64 -29.28 -7.24
N ARG A 23 -2.74 -29.09 -6.28
CA ARG A 23 -2.75 -28.00 -5.30
C ARG A 23 -1.71 -26.95 -5.64
N PHE A 24 -2.00 -25.71 -5.31
CA PHE A 24 -0.99 -24.66 -5.22
C PHE A 24 0.02 -24.99 -4.13
N VAL A 25 1.30 -24.81 -4.45
CA VAL A 25 2.43 -25.12 -3.59
C VAL A 25 3.20 -23.84 -3.28
N SER A 26 3.67 -23.71 -2.05
CA SER A 26 4.63 -22.69 -1.59
C SER A 26 5.85 -23.38 -0.98
N VAL A 27 6.80 -22.61 -0.47
CA VAL A 27 8.03 -23.12 0.15
C VAL A 27 8.09 -22.70 1.61
N ASN A 28 8.36 -23.65 2.50
CA ASN A 28 8.54 -23.36 3.93
C ASN A 28 9.97 -22.87 4.26
N SER A 29 10.24 -22.53 5.52
CA SER A 29 11.58 -22.08 5.96
C SER A 29 12.67 -23.15 5.84
N SER A 30 12.31 -24.42 5.70
CA SER A 30 13.21 -25.55 5.50
C SER A 30 13.52 -25.83 4.02
N SER A 31 13.02 -24.98 3.10
CA SER A 31 13.14 -25.16 1.64
C SER A 31 12.39 -26.38 1.09
N GLU A 32 11.33 -26.81 1.77
CA GLU A 32 10.44 -27.89 1.34
C GLU A 32 9.16 -27.32 0.71
N GLY A 33 8.59 -28.05 -0.24
CA GLY A 33 7.29 -27.74 -0.82
C GLY A 33 6.18 -28.04 0.17
N VAL A 34 5.28 -27.08 0.39
CA VAL A 34 4.09 -27.19 1.25
C VAL A 34 2.86 -26.67 0.51
N ILE A 35 1.66 -27.06 0.91
CA ILE A 35 0.42 -26.48 0.40
C ILE A 35 0.46 -24.97 0.65
N ALA A 36 0.20 -24.19 -0.41
CA ALA A 36 0.15 -22.75 -0.29
C ALA A 36 -0.97 -22.32 0.68
N THR A 37 -0.67 -21.36 1.54
CA THR A 37 -1.63 -20.82 2.51
C THR A 37 -2.76 -20.09 1.78
N THR A 38 -3.96 -20.11 2.36
CA THR A 38 -5.09 -19.37 1.80
C THR A 38 -4.76 -17.88 1.70
N ALA A 39 -5.12 -17.26 0.56
CA ALA A 39 -4.77 -15.90 0.17
C ALA A 39 -3.25 -15.61 0.06
N GLY A 40 -2.40 -16.64 0.20
CA GLY A 40 -0.95 -16.53 0.11
C GLY A 40 -0.42 -16.67 -1.31
N SER A 41 0.92 -16.61 -1.44
CA SER A 41 1.61 -16.82 -2.70
C SER A 41 1.79 -18.31 -3.01
N ALA A 42 1.93 -18.61 -4.30
CA ALA A 42 2.26 -19.94 -4.81
C ALA A 42 3.42 -19.85 -5.80
N ILE A 43 4.31 -20.83 -5.77
CA ILE A 43 5.44 -20.98 -6.71
C ILE A 43 5.11 -21.90 -7.88
N GLY A 44 3.96 -22.56 -7.84
CA GLY A 44 3.52 -23.51 -8.83
C GLY A 44 2.46 -24.44 -8.28
N VAL A 45 2.24 -25.55 -8.98
CA VAL A 45 1.18 -26.52 -8.68
C VAL A 45 1.74 -27.94 -8.68
N SER A 46 1.34 -28.74 -7.69
CA SER A 46 1.73 -30.15 -7.52
C SER A 46 1.26 -31.02 -8.69
N MET A 47 2.16 -31.82 -9.26
CA MET A 47 1.90 -32.69 -10.42
C MET A 47 1.74 -34.16 -10.05
N ASN A 48 2.20 -34.56 -8.87
CA ASN A 48 1.97 -35.85 -8.23
C ASN A 48 1.31 -35.65 -6.85
N GLU A 49 0.88 -36.77 -6.28
CA GLU A 49 0.62 -36.88 -4.85
C GLU A 49 1.94 -37.30 -4.19
N ALA A 50 2.32 -36.63 -3.10
CA ALA A 50 3.58 -36.86 -2.39
C ALA A 50 3.31 -36.80 -0.89
N ALA A 51 3.78 -37.81 -0.15
CA ALA A 51 3.79 -37.77 1.31
C ALA A 51 4.95 -36.92 1.83
N ASP A 52 4.92 -36.57 3.12
CA ASP A 52 6.02 -35.86 3.79
C ASP A 52 7.39 -36.55 3.54
N GLY A 53 8.38 -35.76 3.13
CA GLY A 53 9.73 -36.19 2.76
C GLY A 53 9.87 -36.83 1.36
N GLU A 54 8.78 -37.04 0.61
CA GLU A 54 8.84 -37.57 -0.75
C GLU A 54 9.14 -36.49 -1.80
N VAL A 55 9.45 -36.91 -3.03
CA VAL A 55 9.70 -36.00 -4.14
C VAL A 55 8.38 -35.41 -4.63
N LEU A 56 8.25 -34.08 -4.53
CA LEU A 56 7.14 -33.32 -5.07
C LEU A 56 7.53 -32.69 -6.41
N ASP A 57 6.81 -33.05 -7.46
CA ASP A 57 6.94 -32.41 -8.77
C ASP A 57 6.02 -31.20 -8.84
N ILE A 58 6.57 -30.04 -9.21
CA ILE A 58 5.87 -28.76 -9.27
C ILE A 58 5.93 -28.24 -10.70
N ALA A 59 4.79 -27.82 -11.25
CA ALA A 59 4.71 -27.14 -12.54
C ALA A 59 4.41 -25.64 -12.38
N ASP A 60 4.99 -24.85 -13.26
CA ASP A 60 4.73 -23.42 -13.43
C ASP A 60 4.30 -23.12 -14.89
N GLY A 61 3.62 -22.00 -15.13
CA GLY A 61 3.09 -21.62 -16.43
C GLY A 61 1.60 -21.89 -16.55
N ILE A 62 1.16 -22.78 -17.44
CA ILE A 62 -0.27 -23.15 -17.54
C ILE A 62 -0.45 -24.50 -16.87
N VAL A 63 -1.18 -24.51 -15.75
CA VAL A 63 -1.36 -25.71 -14.93
C VAL A 63 -2.82 -25.95 -14.64
N VAL A 64 -3.13 -27.16 -14.18
CA VAL A 64 -4.49 -27.57 -13.82
C VAL A 64 -4.58 -27.71 -12.31
N VAL A 65 -5.48 -26.95 -11.70
CA VAL A 65 -5.72 -26.89 -10.25
C VAL A 65 -7.13 -27.34 -9.94
N GLU A 66 -7.35 -27.94 -8.76
CA GLU A 66 -8.69 -28.21 -8.26
C GLU A 66 -9.35 -26.92 -7.77
N ALA A 67 -10.57 -26.63 -8.22
CA ALA A 67 -11.33 -25.46 -7.79
C ALA A 67 -11.93 -25.66 -6.39
N GLY A 68 -11.85 -24.64 -5.54
CA GLY A 68 -12.50 -24.55 -4.23
C GLY A 68 -13.93 -23.99 -4.30
N GLY A 69 -14.35 -23.49 -5.46
CA GLY A 69 -15.66 -22.89 -5.70
C GLY A 69 -15.89 -22.62 -7.19
N ALA A 70 -16.92 -21.84 -7.51
CA ALA A 70 -17.17 -21.40 -8.88
C ALA A 70 -16.12 -20.35 -9.31
N ILE A 71 -15.60 -20.49 -10.53
CA ILE A 71 -14.61 -19.58 -11.14
C ILE A 71 -15.04 -19.32 -12.58
N THR A 72 -15.08 -18.05 -12.98
CA THR A 72 -15.33 -17.66 -14.37
C THR A 72 -14.01 -17.61 -15.13
N ALA A 73 -14.01 -18.02 -16.40
CA ALA A 73 -12.83 -17.85 -17.25
C ALA A 73 -12.46 -16.36 -17.37
N GLY A 74 -11.17 -16.05 -17.32
CA GLY A 74 -10.63 -14.69 -17.30
C GLY A 74 -10.59 -14.04 -15.92
N SER A 75 -11.15 -14.66 -14.88
CA SER A 75 -11.03 -14.15 -13.51
C SER A 75 -9.63 -14.38 -12.95
N ASP A 76 -9.17 -13.44 -12.13
CA ASP A 76 -7.99 -13.64 -11.29
C ASP A 76 -8.27 -14.74 -10.26
N VAL A 77 -7.25 -15.52 -9.96
CA VAL A 77 -7.29 -16.67 -9.06
C VAL A 77 -6.38 -16.39 -7.88
N GLU A 78 -6.86 -16.68 -6.67
CA GLU A 78 -6.05 -16.73 -5.45
C GLU A 78 -6.06 -18.15 -4.86
N VAL A 79 -5.18 -18.40 -3.90
CA VAL A 79 -5.12 -19.68 -3.18
C VAL A 79 -6.26 -19.77 -2.18
N GLY A 80 -7.10 -20.78 -2.29
CA GLY A 80 -8.16 -21.12 -1.34
C GLY A 80 -7.71 -22.12 -0.27
N ALA A 81 -8.69 -22.68 0.45
CA ALA A 81 -8.41 -23.72 1.44
C ALA A 81 -7.79 -24.97 0.78
N ASN A 82 -6.82 -25.58 1.46
CA ASN A 82 -6.07 -26.77 0.99
C ASN A 82 -5.42 -26.58 -0.38
N GLY A 83 -4.95 -25.37 -0.72
CA GLY A 83 -4.24 -25.09 -1.97
C GLY A 83 -5.11 -25.14 -3.22
N LYS A 84 -6.44 -25.04 -3.08
CA LYS A 84 -7.37 -25.04 -4.23
C LYS A 84 -7.42 -23.67 -4.90
N ALA A 85 -7.87 -23.62 -6.14
CA ALA A 85 -8.13 -22.35 -6.84
C ALA A 85 -9.48 -21.77 -6.42
N VAL A 86 -9.50 -20.48 -6.07
CA VAL A 86 -10.75 -19.71 -5.88
C VAL A 86 -10.66 -18.40 -6.64
N ALA A 87 -11.81 -17.82 -6.99
CA ALA A 87 -11.83 -16.48 -7.58
C ALA A 87 -11.22 -15.48 -6.58
N LYS A 88 -10.33 -14.62 -7.06
CA LYS A 88 -9.63 -13.67 -6.22
C LYS A 88 -10.58 -12.72 -5.49
N THR A 89 -10.29 -12.50 -4.21
CA THR A 89 -10.91 -11.45 -3.40
C THR A 89 -9.81 -10.48 -2.95
N THR A 90 -9.31 -10.61 -1.74
CA THR A 90 -8.31 -9.72 -1.13
C THR A 90 -6.91 -10.35 -1.02
N GLY A 91 -6.74 -11.61 -1.42
CA GLY A 91 -5.47 -12.35 -1.32
C GLY A 91 -4.53 -12.13 -2.49
N ILE A 92 -3.34 -12.71 -2.44
CA ILE A 92 -2.37 -12.63 -3.53
C ILE A 92 -2.93 -13.33 -4.77
N GLY A 93 -2.93 -12.64 -5.90
CA GLY A 93 -3.24 -13.25 -7.19
C GLY A 93 -2.12 -14.24 -7.55
N VAL A 94 -2.47 -15.48 -7.87
CA VAL A 94 -1.49 -16.49 -8.31
C VAL A 94 -1.59 -16.77 -9.80
N GLY A 95 -2.61 -16.25 -10.48
CA GLY A 95 -2.76 -16.37 -11.92
C GLY A 95 -4.15 -16.00 -12.42
N VAL A 96 -4.38 -16.26 -13.70
CA VAL A 96 -5.65 -16.01 -14.39
C VAL A 96 -6.26 -17.33 -14.84
N ALA A 97 -7.55 -17.53 -14.58
CA ALA A 97 -8.29 -18.71 -15.02
C ALA A 97 -8.46 -18.72 -16.55
N ILE A 98 -7.90 -19.72 -17.24
CA ILE A 98 -8.13 -19.92 -18.68
C ILE A 98 -9.47 -20.62 -18.94
N THR A 99 -9.87 -21.50 -18.02
CA THR A 99 -11.18 -22.18 -18.07
C THR A 99 -12.00 -21.83 -16.83
N GLY A 100 -13.32 -21.97 -16.90
CA GLY A 100 -14.17 -21.84 -15.72
C GLY A 100 -14.36 -23.16 -14.97
N ALA A 101 -14.85 -23.06 -13.74
CA ALA A 101 -15.38 -24.15 -12.93
C ALA A 101 -16.75 -23.73 -12.39
N THR A 102 -17.76 -24.60 -12.43
CA THR A 102 -19.10 -24.27 -11.92
C THR A 102 -19.31 -24.66 -10.45
N ALA A 103 -18.41 -25.47 -9.89
CA ALA A 103 -18.45 -25.93 -8.51
C ALA A 103 -17.06 -26.36 -8.01
N ALA A 104 -16.93 -26.48 -6.69
CA ALA A 104 -15.74 -27.04 -6.05
C ALA A 104 -15.47 -28.49 -6.51
N GLY A 105 -14.19 -28.87 -6.55
CA GLY A 105 -13.73 -30.20 -7.00
C GLY A 105 -13.55 -30.34 -8.50
N GLN A 106 -14.03 -29.38 -9.30
CA GLN A 106 -13.76 -29.36 -10.75
C GLN A 106 -12.33 -28.89 -11.04
N LEU A 107 -11.81 -29.25 -12.21
CA LEU A 107 -10.49 -28.86 -12.64
C LEU A 107 -10.53 -27.56 -13.43
N VAL A 108 -9.70 -26.60 -13.04
CA VAL A 108 -9.52 -25.32 -13.71
C VAL A 108 -8.10 -25.19 -14.25
N ALA A 109 -7.95 -24.79 -15.51
CA ALA A 109 -6.67 -24.41 -16.07
C ALA A 109 -6.37 -22.95 -15.71
N VAL A 110 -5.21 -22.70 -15.12
CA VAL A 110 -4.78 -21.37 -14.66
C VAL A 110 -3.44 -21.05 -15.33
N LYS A 111 -3.32 -19.86 -15.91
CA LYS A 111 -2.03 -19.29 -16.28
C LYS A 111 -1.45 -18.63 -15.03
N LEU A 112 -0.41 -19.23 -14.48
CA LEU A 112 0.35 -18.73 -13.35
C LEU A 112 0.99 -17.42 -13.78
N VAL A 113 0.80 -16.42 -12.94
CA VAL A 113 1.44 -15.12 -13.04
C VAL A 113 1.84 -14.79 -11.63
N SER A 114 3.14 -14.64 -11.41
CA SER A 114 3.63 -14.11 -10.14
C SER A 114 3.22 -12.64 -10.08
N VAL A 115 2.06 -12.32 -9.49
CA VAL A 115 1.78 -10.98 -9.03
C VAL A 115 2.21 -10.92 -7.57
N SER A 116 3.20 -10.08 -7.27
CA SER A 116 3.72 -9.91 -5.91
C SER A 116 2.80 -9.08 -5.02
N ASN A 117 1.54 -8.87 -5.42
CA ASN A 117 0.61 -8.02 -4.69
C ASN A 117 -0.68 -8.76 -4.28
N ALA A 118 -1.14 -8.45 -3.06
CA ALA A 118 -2.41 -8.94 -2.50
C ALA A 118 -3.64 -8.42 -3.26
N ASN A 119 -3.45 -7.56 -4.26
CA ASN A 119 -4.52 -6.95 -5.03
C ASN A 119 -4.08 -6.83 -6.49
N GLY A 120 -4.48 -7.80 -7.34
CA GLY A 120 -4.10 -8.03 -8.74
C GLY A 120 -4.39 -6.89 -9.74
N THR A 121 -4.32 -5.64 -9.31
CA THR A 121 -4.15 -4.48 -10.16
C THR A 121 -2.75 -4.50 -10.78
N ASN A 122 -2.72 -4.54 -12.11
CA ASN A 122 -1.58 -4.29 -12.99
C ASN A 122 -0.59 -3.26 -12.38
N GLY A 123 0.62 -3.69 -12.00
CA GLY A 123 1.84 -2.86 -11.96
C GLY A 123 1.79 -1.49 -11.28
N THR A 124 1.00 -1.30 -10.22
CA THR A 124 0.86 0.00 -9.50
C THR A 124 0.97 -0.17 -7.97
N ASP A 125 1.85 -1.06 -7.52
CA ASP A 125 2.10 -1.25 -6.07
C ASP A 125 2.98 -0.16 -5.42
N GLY A 126 3.06 1.00 -6.07
CA GLY A 126 3.25 2.28 -5.37
C GLY A 126 2.04 3.12 -5.71
N ALA A 127 1.12 3.29 -4.77
CA ALA A 127 0.02 4.23 -4.93
C ALA A 127 0.61 5.58 -5.38
N ALA A 128 0.05 6.17 -6.44
CA ALA A 128 0.64 7.37 -7.04
C ALA A 128 0.65 8.48 -5.99
N THR A 129 1.81 9.10 -5.73
CA THR A 129 1.90 10.18 -4.75
C THR A 129 1.98 11.54 -5.43
N GLN A 130 1.27 12.51 -4.86
CA GLN A 130 1.43 13.92 -5.16
C GLN A 130 2.16 14.58 -4.00
N THR A 131 3.30 15.22 -4.29
CA THR A 131 4.01 16.07 -3.32
C THR A 131 3.77 17.53 -3.66
N ILE A 132 3.26 18.30 -2.70
CA ILE A 132 3.03 19.74 -2.80
C ILE A 132 4.05 20.40 -1.88
N ILE A 133 4.78 21.39 -2.41
CA ILE A 133 5.79 22.14 -1.67
C ILE A 133 5.44 23.62 -1.77
N TYR A 134 5.34 24.27 -0.61
CA TYR A 134 5.14 25.71 -0.49
C TYR A 134 6.22 26.31 0.38
N THR A 135 6.70 27.50 0.01
CA THR A 135 7.67 28.26 0.81
C THR A 135 7.01 29.53 1.32
N ALA A 136 6.96 29.68 2.64
CA ALA A 136 6.55 30.92 3.28
C ALA A 136 7.75 31.86 3.41
N ALA A 137 7.49 33.16 3.28
CA ALA A 137 8.45 34.18 3.69
C ALA A 137 8.56 34.22 5.22
N ASP A 138 9.52 35.01 5.70
CA ASP A 138 9.66 35.36 7.11
C ASP A 138 8.35 35.94 7.67
N LEU A 139 7.95 35.48 8.85
CA LEU A 139 6.78 36.01 9.55
C LEU A 139 7.27 36.79 10.77
N ASP A 140 7.17 38.11 10.69
CA ASP A 140 7.46 39.01 11.80
C ASP A 140 6.60 38.68 13.04
N ALA A 141 7.03 39.19 14.19
CA ALA A 141 6.38 38.96 15.48
C ALA A 141 4.86 39.22 15.44
N GLY A 142 4.06 38.21 15.82
CA GLY A 142 2.60 38.27 15.87
C GLY A 142 1.90 38.30 14.50
N VAL A 143 2.62 38.07 13.40
CA VAL A 143 2.02 38.02 12.06
C VAL A 143 1.48 36.63 11.76
N ASP A 144 0.20 36.59 11.39
CA ASP A 144 -0.51 35.37 11.01
C ASP A 144 -0.52 35.12 9.51
N LEU A 145 -0.66 33.85 9.13
CA LEU A 145 -1.13 33.43 7.82
C LEU A 145 -2.56 32.91 7.94
N ALA A 146 -3.49 33.51 7.18
CA ALA A 146 -4.89 33.11 7.18
C ALA A 146 -5.30 32.57 5.82
N ASP A 147 -5.65 31.27 5.78
CA ASP A 147 -6.19 30.56 4.63
C ASP A 147 -5.37 30.76 3.34
N ILE A 148 -4.03 30.67 3.46
CA ILE A 148 -3.14 30.84 2.31
C ILE A 148 -3.20 29.59 1.42
N PRO A 149 -3.57 29.71 0.13
CA PRO A 149 -3.60 28.56 -0.76
C PRO A 149 -2.18 28.11 -1.11
N ILE A 150 -1.85 26.86 -0.78
CA ILE A 150 -0.50 26.29 -0.99
C ILE A 150 -0.43 25.30 -2.15
N GLY A 151 -1.58 24.82 -2.65
CA GLY A 151 -1.66 23.91 -3.79
C GLY A 151 -3.04 23.29 -3.95
N ALA A 152 -3.26 22.61 -5.07
CA ALA A 152 -4.48 21.86 -5.34
C ALA A 152 -4.18 20.37 -5.53
N VAL A 153 -5.11 19.53 -5.09
CA VAL A 153 -4.99 18.07 -5.20
C VAL A 153 -5.42 17.63 -6.59
N VAL A 154 -4.60 16.82 -7.27
CA VAL A 154 -4.85 16.42 -8.69
C VAL A 154 -5.79 15.23 -8.86
N GLY A 155 -6.03 14.45 -7.80
CA GLY A 155 -6.87 13.26 -7.79
C GLY A 155 -7.47 13.02 -6.41
N ALA A 156 -8.45 12.12 -6.29
CA ALA A 156 -8.90 11.69 -4.96
C ALA A 156 -7.77 10.91 -4.27
N GLY A 157 -7.70 11.03 -2.94
CA GLY A 157 -6.67 10.35 -2.15
C GLY A 157 -6.69 10.71 -0.68
N THR A 158 -5.59 10.41 0.00
CA THR A 158 -5.42 10.66 1.44
C THR A 158 -4.09 11.36 1.71
N ILE A 159 -4.10 12.42 2.52
CA ILE A 159 -2.88 13.07 3.01
C ILE A 159 -2.17 12.09 3.96
N THR A 160 -0.92 11.74 3.67
CA THR A 160 -0.14 10.77 4.46
C THR A 160 0.97 11.42 5.26
N ALA A 161 1.43 12.60 4.86
CA ALA A 161 2.43 13.35 5.61
C ALA A 161 2.29 14.84 5.37
N VAL A 162 2.50 15.62 6.43
CA VAL A 162 2.68 17.07 6.37
C VAL A 162 3.89 17.42 7.20
N THR A 163 4.85 18.13 6.60
CA THR A 163 6.14 18.42 7.22
C THR A 163 6.48 19.89 7.05
N ILE A 164 6.88 20.53 8.15
CA ILE A 164 7.48 21.87 8.16
C ILE A 164 8.99 21.71 8.16
N ILE A 165 9.67 22.44 7.28
CA ILE A 165 11.14 22.50 7.21
C ILE A 165 11.54 23.95 7.47
N SER A 166 12.27 24.19 8.54
CA SER A 166 12.73 25.54 8.86
C SER A 166 13.99 25.89 8.08
N LEU A 167 14.05 27.11 7.53
CA LEU A 167 15.27 27.65 6.92
C LEU A 167 16.05 28.57 7.88
N GLY A 168 15.53 28.80 9.10
CA GLY A 168 16.16 29.66 10.10
C GLY A 168 15.89 29.21 11.54
N ALA A 169 16.14 30.08 12.51
CA ALA A 169 15.76 29.84 13.90
C ALA A 169 14.56 30.74 14.23
N ALA A 170 13.52 30.15 14.83
CA ALA A 170 12.43 30.92 15.40
C ALA A 170 12.88 31.61 16.69
N ASP A 171 12.31 32.79 16.94
CA ASP A 171 12.52 33.57 18.16
C ASP A 171 11.19 33.80 18.88
N GLY A 172 11.25 33.90 20.20
CA GLY A 172 10.08 34.23 21.03
C GLY A 172 8.99 33.15 21.14
N VAL A 173 9.27 31.90 20.76
CA VAL A 173 8.38 30.75 21.00
C VAL A 173 8.57 30.23 22.43
N ASP A 174 7.51 30.29 23.24
CA ASP A 174 7.49 29.83 24.64
C ASP A 174 6.10 29.32 25.07
N GLU A 175 5.87 29.09 26.37
CA GLU A 175 4.58 28.62 26.90
C GLU A 175 3.45 29.66 26.77
N ALA A 176 3.78 30.95 26.68
CA ALA A 176 2.80 32.04 26.56
C ALA A 176 2.60 32.52 25.13
N ASN A 177 3.58 32.25 24.26
CA ASN A 177 3.66 32.71 22.89
C ASN A 177 3.89 31.51 21.97
N GLU A 178 2.79 30.91 21.53
CA GLU A 178 2.78 29.70 20.70
C GLU A 178 2.68 30.03 19.21
N SER A 179 3.07 29.08 18.36
CA SER A 179 2.81 29.11 16.93
C SER A 179 2.00 27.90 16.49
N ALA A 180 0.74 28.11 16.09
CA ALA A 180 -0.17 27.05 15.69
C ALA A 180 -0.22 26.93 14.16
N PHE A 181 0.16 25.78 13.63
CA PHE A 181 0.08 25.44 12.22
C PHE A 181 -1.13 24.56 11.96
N VAL A 182 -1.94 24.94 10.96
CA VAL A 182 -3.11 24.16 10.56
C VAL A 182 -3.15 24.07 9.04
N LEU A 183 -3.16 22.83 8.53
CA LEU A 183 -3.48 22.54 7.13
C LEU A 183 -4.97 22.23 7.02
N LYS A 184 -5.66 22.87 6.07
CA LYS A 184 -7.10 22.70 5.86
C LYS A 184 -7.46 22.44 4.41
N VAL A 185 -8.64 21.87 4.22
CA VAL A 185 -9.39 21.89 2.96
C VAL A 185 -10.75 22.49 3.26
N GLY A 186 -11.05 23.66 2.66
CA GLY A 186 -12.20 24.46 3.08
C GLY A 186 -12.14 24.78 4.58
N THR A 187 -13.13 24.34 5.34
CA THR A 187 -13.18 24.52 6.80
C THR A 187 -12.65 23.31 7.59
N THR A 188 -12.29 22.22 6.91
CA THR A 188 -11.90 20.96 7.57
C THR A 188 -10.40 20.93 7.80
N THR A 189 -9.99 20.77 9.06
CA THR A 189 -8.59 20.55 9.42
C THR A 189 -8.11 19.17 8.98
N LYS A 190 -6.96 19.11 8.31
CA LYS A 190 -6.33 17.89 7.80
C LYS A 190 -5.01 17.57 8.49
N ALA A 191 -4.29 18.57 8.99
CA ALA A 191 -3.14 18.35 9.86
C ALA A 191 -2.95 19.57 10.77
N THR A 192 -2.40 19.35 11.97
CA THR A 192 -2.16 20.41 12.94
C THR A 192 -0.90 20.14 13.76
N GLU A 193 -0.24 21.20 14.19
CA GLU A 193 0.80 21.15 15.22
C GLU A 193 0.89 22.51 15.90
N THR A 194 1.26 22.54 17.18
CA THR A 194 1.48 23.79 17.91
C THR A 194 2.87 23.79 18.49
N PHE A 195 3.67 24.77 18.09
CA PHE A 195 5.02 24.94 18.60
C PHE A 195 5.02 25.87 19.81
N ASN A 196 5.64 25.41 20.89
CA ASN A 196 5.76 26.10 22.18
C ASN A 196 7.04 25.64 22.90
N ALA A 197 7.12 25.82 24.22
CA ALA A 197 8.31 25.42 24.99
C ALA A 197 8.57 23.90 25.00
N ASP A 198 7.51 23.09 24.97
CA ASP A 198 7.62 21.62 24.96
C ASP A 198 7.83 21.06 23.56
N THR A 199 7.14 21.66 22.58
CA THR A 199 7.21 21.30 21.17
C THR A 199 7.94 22.41 20.43
N THR A 200 9.27 22.39 20.48
CA THR A 200 10.06 23.49 19.91
C THR A 200 9.96 23.52 18.38
N PHE A 201 9.85 24.73 17.82
CA PHE A 201 9.95 24.92 16.38
C PHE A 201 11.29 24.38 15.84
N PRO A 202 11.31 23.70 14.68
CA PRO A 202 12.52 23.08 14.16
C PRO A 202 13.64 24.12 13.92
N ALA A 203 14.87 23.75 14.29
CA ALA A 203 16.06 24.54 13.99
C ALA A 203 16.32 24.66 12.48
N SER A 204 17.19 25.58 12.07
CA SER A 204 17.55 25.77 10.66
C SER A 204 18.04 24.48 10.01
N GLY A 205 17.41 24.10 8.89
CA GLY A 205 17.68 22.84 8.18
C GLY A 205 17.05 21.60 8.81
N ALA A 206 16.31 21.73 9.91
CA ALA A 206 15.57 20.64 10.54
C ALA A 206 14.09 20.67 10.12
N ALA A 207 13.42 19.54 10.32
CA ALA A 207 12.04 19.34 9.97
C ALA A 207 11.21 18.82 11.15
N ALA A 208 9.95 19.20 11.20
CA ALA A 208 8.95 18.70 12.15
C ALA A 208 7.70 18.26 11.40
N ALA A 209 7.14 17.12 11.78
CA ALA A 209 5.89 16.62 11.21
C ALA A 209 4.70 17.28 11.90
N LEU A 210 3.64 17.57 11.14
CA LEU A 210 2.34 17.87 11.71
C LEU A 210 1.57 16.58 11.97
N THR A 211 0.75 16.60 13.01
CA THR A 211 -0.19 15.53 13.29
C THR A 211 -1.31 15.54 12.25
N VAL A 212 -1.33 14.53 11.39
CA VAL A 212 -2.37 14.33 10.37
C VAL A 212 -3.67 13.86 11.03
N ALA A 213 -4.80 14.43 10.63
CA ALA A 213 -6.12 14.08 11.17
C ALA A 213 -6.57 12.69 10.70
N GLU A 214 -7.43 12.04 11.48
CA GLU A 214 -8.04 10.75 11.11
C GLU A 214 -8.82 10.83 9.79
N ASP A 215 -9.51 11.95 9.54
CA ASP A 215 -10.09 12.25 8.24
C ASP A 215 -9.12 13.08 7.39
N ALA A 216 -8.11 12.40 6.85
CA ALA A 216 -7.14 12.98 5.92
C ALA A 216 -7.55 12.86 4.43
N SER A 217 -8.78 12.46 4.15
CA SER A 217 -9.28 12.27 2.79
C SER A 217 -9.38 13.59 2.02
N VAL A 218 -9.08 13.56 0.73
CA VAL A 218 -9.13 14.71 -0.19
C VAL A 218 -9.72 14.30 -1.54
N ALA A 219 -10.42 15.22 -2.18
CA ALA A 219 -10.99 15.05 -3.51
C ALA A 219 -10.14 15.75 -4.59
N ALA A 220 -10.31 15.31 -5.83
CA ALA A 220 -9.72 15.99 -6.97
C ALA A 220 -10.21 17.44 -7.06
N GLY A 221 -9.29 18.39 -7.14
CA GLY A 221 -9.57 19.82 -7.18
C GLY A 221 -9.66 20.51 -5.81
N ASP A 222 -9.55 19.77 -4.70
CA ASP A 222 -9.49 20.38 -3.37
C ASP A 222 -8.25 21.29 -3.27
N VAL A 223 -8.45 22.48 -2.70
CA VAL A 223 -7.38 23.44 -2.44
C VAL A 223 -6.92 23.30 -1.00
N LEU A 224 -5.62 23.07 -0.82
CA LEU A 224 -4.97 23.04 0.47
C LEU A 224 -4.73 24.48 0.94
N LEU A 225 -5.19 24.78 2.14
CA LEU A 225 -5.07 26.08 2.80
C LEU A 225 -4.17 25.94 4.03
N LEU A 226 -3.19 26.84 4.15
CA LEU A 226 -2.31 26.94 5.31
C LEU A 226 -2.78 28.08 6.21
N ASN A 227 -2.93 27.79 7.48
CA ASN A 227 -3.05 28.78 8.54
C ASN A 227 -1.87 28.67 9.50
N VAL A 228 -1.33 29.82 9.87
CA VAL A 228 -0.34 29.95 10.95
C VAL A 228 -0.85 31.06 11.86
N THR A 229 -1.01 30.76 13.14
CA THR A 229 -1.33 31.76 14.17
C THR A 229 -0.14 31.90 15.08
N ASN A 230 0.44 33.10 15.14
CA ASN A 230 1.65 33.39 15.92
C ASN A 230 1.30 34.23 17.15
N GLY A 231 1.87 33.86 18.30
CA GLY A 231 1.87 34.71 19.49
C GLY A 231 2.58 36.04 19.24
N ASP A 232 2.25 37.05 20.05
CA ASP A 232 2.67 38.44 19.84
C ASP A 232 4.20 38.62 19.77
N THR A 233 4.97 37.74 20.42
CA THR A 233 6.44 37.77 20.40
C THR A 233 7.07 36.77 19.45
N VAL A 234 6.29 35.90 18.81
CA VAL A 234 6.80 34.82 17.96
C VAL A 234 7.20 35.36 16.61
N ASN A 235 8.51 35.36 16.31
CA ASN A 235 9.05 35.63 14.99
C ASN A 235 9.48 34.29 14.35
N LEU A 236 8.83 33.92 13.25
CA LEU A 236 9.16 32.69 12.54
C LEU A 236 10.04 33.00 11.31
N PRO A 237 11.13 32.23 11.12
CA PRO A 237 11.96 32.35 9.93
C PRO A 237 11.16 31.95 8.69
N SER A 238 11.69 32.20 7.50
CA SER A 238 11.20 31.51 6.30
C SER A 238 11.19 29.99 6.52
N PHE A 239 10.12 29.33 6.07
CA PHE A 239 9.95 27.88 6.20
C PHE A 239 9.29 27.29 4.96
N MET A 240 9.43 25.98 4.79
CA MET A 240 8.76 25.21 3.75
C MET A 240 7.72 24.29 4.36
N VAL A 241 6.58 24.14 3.68
CA VAL A 241 5.55 23.15 3.97
C VAL A 241 5.56 22.13 2.85
N GLN A 242 5.80 20.87 3.20
CA GLN A 242 5.69 19.74 2.30
C GLN A 242 4.46 18.92 2.68
N VAL A 243 3.55 18.71 1.72
CA VAL A 243 2.38 17.83 1.87
C VAL A 243 2.52 16.67 0.91
N VAL A 244 2.32 15.45 1.41
CA VAL A 244 2.28 14.23 0.61
C VAL A 244 0.86 13.69 0.61
N VAL A 245 0.30 13.52 -0.58
CA VAL A 245 -1.00 12.88 -0.81
C VAL A 245 -0.75 11.58 -1.54
N THR A 246 -1.28 10.48 -1.01
CA THR A 246 -1.35 9.21 -1.71
C THR A 246 -2.68 9.17 -2.46
N LEU A 247 -2.62 9.07 -3.79
CA LEU A 247 -3.77 9.05 -4.68
C LEU A 247 -4.34 7.63 -4.81
N ASP A 248 -5.66 7.56 -4.99
CA ASP A 248 -6.43 6.32 -5.16
C ASP A 248 -6.35 5.74 -6.58
#